data_AF-A0A943UTW4-F1
#
_entry.id   AF-A0A943UTW4-F1
#
_cell.length_a   1.000
_cell.length_b   1.000
_cell.length_c   1.000
_cell.angle_alpha   90.00
_cell.angle_beta   90.00
_cell.angle_gamma   90.00
#
_symmetry.space_group_name_H-M   'P 1'
#
loop_
_entity.id
_entity.type
_entity.pdbx_description
1 polymer ?
#
loop_
_entity_poly.entity_id
_entity_poly.type
_entity_poly.pdbx_seq_one_letter_code
_entity_poly.pdbx_strand_id
1 'polypeptide(L)'
;MEGTDSGGNAPPRCMTDMFRRRDGFTTFGAACALLVSCALAFACVWTVRSQSRAAGVQAVADAAALAAENEVAEFVIAVRAADATLLSMSLTGLSLVGVGTACCLAPPCAALGKTLIETGKGILARQDDVARAAEKALSAAQDALPALSQVQAQAVIRENAPSLDGEAAGYIELVPEQGEPISIGDAAAAQDAADAAQEQSDEIASAAEEAQQARDEAQEALERGFMHDCGDPEGYCMYERADALAGMPSELN
;
A
#
# COMPACT_ATOMS: atom_id res chain seq x y z
N MET A 1 -74.09 54.77 -79.71
CA MET A 1 -74.92 54.84 -78.50
C MET A 1 -74.39 53.79 -77.56
N GLU A 2 -73.47 54.20 -76.68
CA GLU A 2 -73.79 54.54 -75.27
C GLU A 2 -74.29 53.26 -74.57
N GLY A 3 -73.52 52.59 -73.71
CA GLY A 3 -72.63 53.11 -72.68
C GLY A 3 -73.35 52.92 -71.36
N THR A 4 -72.83 52.06 -70.48
CA THR A 4 -73.07 52.13 -69.03
C THR A 4 -71.99 51.34 -68.31
N ASP A 5 -71.09 52.11 -67.72
CA ASP A 5 -70.47 51.92 -66.41
C ASP A 5 -71.36 51.12 -65.44
N SER A 6 -70.77 50.16 -64.70
CA SER A 6 -71.13 49.93 -63.30
C SER A 6 -70.35 48.77 -62.69
N GLY A 7 -69.71 49.10 -61.57
CA GLY A 7 -70.03 48.35 -60.36
C GLY A 7 -69.10 47.20 -60.09
N GLY A 8 -68.03 47.51 -59.36
CA GLY A 8 -67.15 46.53 -58.77
C GLY A 8 -67.92 45.47 -57.99
N ASN A 9 -67.48 44.23 -58.16
CA ASN A 9 -67.61 43.22 -57.13
C ASN A 9 -66.22 42.62 -56.92
N ALA A 10 -65.39 43.34 -56.16
CA ALA A 10 -64.22 42.71 -55.57
C ALA A 10 -64.76 41.72 -54.53
N PRO A 11 -64.47 40.40 -54.65
CA PRO A 11 -64.89 39.45 -53.63
C PRO A 11 -64.34 39.92 -52.28
N PRO A 12 -65.02 39.61 -51.15
CA PRO A 12 -64.50 39.97 -49.84
C PRO A 12 -63.09 39.41 -49.75
N ARG A 13 -62.09 40.31 -49.74
CA ARG A 13 -60.70 39.93 -49.56
C ARG A 13 -60.60 39.36 -48.16
N CYS A 14 -60.68 38.04 -48.07
CA CYS A 14 -60.39 37.32 -46.86
C CYS A 14 -58.97 37.72 -46.45
N MET A 15 -58.73 37.92 -45.16
CA MET A 15 -57.44 38.37 -44.62
C MET A 15 -56.27 37.47 -45.06
N THR A 16 -56.55 36.24 -45.50
CA THR A 16 -55.61 35.29 -46.11
C THR A 16 -55.15 35.64 -47.53
N ASP A 17 -55.89 36.45 -48.28
CA ASP A 17 -55.54 36.86 -49.65
C ASP A 17 -54.42 37.91 -49.67
N MET A 18 -54.18 38.59 -48.54
CA MET A 18 -53.04 39.48 -48.34
C MET A 18 -51.70 38.71 -48.25
N PHE A 19 -51.76 37.42 -47.90
CA PHE A 19 -50.60 36.52 -47.79
C PHE A 19 -50.41 35.61 -49.02
N ARG A 20 -51.28 35.72 -50.04
CA ARG A 20 -51.27 34.82 -51.20
C ARG A 20 -51.14 35.60 -52.51
N ARG A 21 -49.98 36.23 -52.73
CA ARG A 21 -49.58 36.67 -54.07
C ARG A 21 -49.20 35.45 -54.92
N ARG A 22 -49.87 35.25 -56.06
CA ARG A 22 -49.60 34.15 -57.02
C ARG A 22 -48.31 34.33 -57.83
N ASP A 23 -47.67 35.48 -57.73
CA ASP A 23 -46.53 35.87 -58.58
C ASP A 23 -45.21 36.05 -57.80
N GLY A 24 -45.11 35.52 -56.57
CA GLY A 24 -43.92 35.65 -55.73
C GLY A 24 -43.62 34.40 -54.91
N PHE A 25 -42.34 34.13 -54.66
CA PHE A 25 -41.82 32.97 -53.90
C PHE A 25 -42.24 32.93 -52.41
N THR A 26 -43.04 33.88 -51.93
CA THR A 26 -43.46 34.03 -50.54
C THR A 26 -44.81 33.35 -50.27
N THR A 27 -44.86 32.02 -50.41
CA THR A 27 -46.04 31.25 -49.97
C THR A 27 -46.00 31.02 -48.47
N PHE A 28 -47.15 30.86 -47.82
CA PHE A 28 -47.25 30.48 -46.41
C PHE A 28 -46.39 29.24 -46.07
N GLY A 29 -46.36 28.25 -46.98
CA GLY A 29 -45.51 27.07 -46.84
C GLY A 29 -44.01 27.38 -46.84
N ALA A 30 -43.54 28.30 -47.68
CA ALA A 30 -42.15 28.75 -47.69
C ALA A 30 -41.77 29.48 -46.40
N ALA A 31 -42.68 30.30 -45.85
CA ALA A 31 -42.49 30.95 -44.56
C ALA A 31 -42.40 29.93 -43.41
N CYS A 32 -43.28 28.93 -43.38
CA CYS A 32 -43.22 27.84 -42.40
C CYS A 32 -41.92 27.03 -42.52
N ALA A 33 -41.49 26.68 -43.73
CA ALA A 33 -40.25 25.93 -43.95
C ALA A 33 -39.00 26.68 -43.48
N LEU A 34 -38.95 28.00 -43.69
CA LEU A 34 -37.85 28.84 -43.17
C LEU A 34 -37.86 28.91 -41.64
N LEU A 35 -39.03 29.07 -41.02
CA LEU A 35 -39.15 29.08 -39.56
C LEU A 35 -38.74 27.74 -38.94
N VAL A 36 -39.17 26.62 -39.52
CA VAL A 36 -38.78 25.28 -39.06
C VAL A 36 -37.28 25.06 -39.26
N SER A 37 -36.71 25.46 -40.40
CA SER A 37 -35.27 25.37 -40.65
C SER A 37 -34.46 26.18 -39.64
N CYS A 38 -34.87 27.41 -39.35
CA CYS A 38 -34.24 28.24 -38.31
C CYS A 38 -34.37 27.59 -36.92
N ALA A 39 -35.56 27.08 -36.56
CA ALA A 39 -35.78 26.41 -35.28
C ALA A 39 -34.89 25.18 -35.11
N LEU A 40 -34.74 24.35 -36.15
CA LEU A 40 -33.84 23.20 -36.16
C LEU A 40 -32.36 23.61 -36.04
N ALA A 41 -31.93 24.66 -36.73
CA ALA A 41 -30.56 25.16 -36.63
C ALA A 41 -30.24 25.63 -35.20
N PHE A 42 -31.14 26.38 -34.56
CA PHE A 42 -30.98 26.79 -33.17
C PHE A 42 -31.01 25.59 -32.21
N ALA A 43 -31.87 24.60 -32.45
CA ALA A 43 -31.90 23.37 -31.66
C ALA A 43 -30.57 22.61 -31.74
N CYS A 44 -29.99 22.45 -32.94
CA CYS A 44 -28.68 21.82 -33.12
C CYS A 44 -27.57 22.55 -32.36
N VAL A 45 -27.50 23.89 -32.47
CA VAL A 45 -26.51 24.71 -31.76
C VAL A 45 -26.69 24.58 -30.24
N TRP A 46 -27.93 24.63 -29.76
CA TRP A 46 -28.25 24.45 -28.35
C TRP A 46 -27.84 23.06 -27.84
N THR A 47 -28.13 22.00 -28.60
CA THR A 47 -27.74 20.62 -28.25
C THR A 47 -26.23 20.46 -28.19
N VAL A 48 -25.48 20.98 -29.17
CA VAL A 48 -23.99 20.93 -29.14
C VAL A 48 -23.47 21.66 -27.91
N ARG A 49 -23.96 22.87 -27.64
CA ARG A 49 -23.53 23.64 -26.46
C ARG A 49 -23.88 22.93 -25.16
N SER A 50 -25.05 22.28 -25.07
CA SER A 50 -25.45 21.51 -23.89
C SER A 50 -24.56 20.30 -23.67
N GLN A 51 -24.24 19.55 -24.74
CA GLN A 51 -23.36 18.40 -24.64
C GLN A 51 -21.93 18.79 -24.25
N SER A 52 -21.39 19.87 -24.83
CA SER A 52 -20.07 20.38 -24.44
C SER A 52 -20.01 20.76 -22.96
N ARG A 53 -21.06 21.38 -22.42
CA ARG A 53 -21.13 21.71 -20.99
C ARG A 53 -21.25 20.47 -20.10
N ALA A 54 -22.05 19.48 -20.51
CA ALA A 54 -22.17 18.22 -19.79
C ALA A 54 -20.83 17.47 -19.74
N ALA A 55 -20.09 17.43 -20.86
CA ALA A 55 -18.76 16.84 -20.92
C ALA A 55 -17.76 17.57 -20.00
N GLY A 56 -17.83 18.89 -19.94
CA GLY A 56 -17.03 19.68 -18.99
C GLY A 56 -17.35 19.35 -17.53
N VAL A 57 -18.64 19.31 -17.16
CA VAL A 57 -19.07 18.96 -15.80
C VAL A 57 -18.56 17.57 -15.42
N GLN A 58 -18.65 16.60 -16.33
CA GLN A 58 -18.17 15.25 -16.09
C GLN A 58 -16.65 15.22 -15.89
N ALA A 59 -15.88 15.93 -16.72
CA ALA A 59 -14.42 16.02 -16.55
C ALA A 59 -14.03 16.62 -15.19
N VAL A 60 -14.76 17.63 -14.70
CA VAL A 60 -14.53 18.21 -13.37
C VAL A 60 -14.93 17.25 -12.25
N ALA A 61 -16.05 16.53 -12.41
CA ALA A 61 -16.49 15.52 -11.45
C ALA A 61 -15.48 14.37 -11.35
N ASP A 62 -14.97 13.87 -12.48
CA ASP A 62 -13.94 12.82 -12.54
C ASP A 62 -12.63 13.30 -11.87
N ALA A 63 -12.20 14.53 -12.14
CA ALA A 63 -11.02 15.11 -11.50
C ALA A 63 -11.19 15.27 -9.98
N ALA A 64 -12.38 15.68 -9.54
CA ALA A 64 -12.69 15.80 -8.11
C ALA A 64 -12.76 14.43 -7.42
N ALA A 65 -13.29 13.41 -8.10
CA ALA A 65 -13.29 12.04 -7.62
C ALA A 65 -11.87 11.48 -7.48
N LEU A 66 -10.99 11.71 -8.46
CA LEU A 66 -9.58 11.33 -8.37
C LEU A 66 -8.85 12.05 -7.23
N ALA A 67 -9.20 13.31 -6.96
CA ALA A 67 -8.63 14.05 -5.84
C ALA A 67 -9.09 13.50 -4.49
N ALA A 68 -10.35 13.12 -4.36
CA ALA A 68 -10.86 12.41 -3.18
C ALA A 68 -10.21 11.02 -3.02
N GLU A 69 -10.05 10.28 -4.12
CA GLU A 69 -9.38 8.96 -4.13
C GLU A 69 -7.92 9.07 -3.67
N ASN A 70 -7.24 10.17 -3.98
CA ASN A 70 -5.86 10.39 -3.54
C ASN A 70 -5.71 10.43 -2.01
N GLU A 71 -6.69 10.99 -1.29
CA GLU A 71 -6.68 10.99 0.19
C GLU A 71 -6.82 9.57 0.75
N VAL A 72 -7.68 8.75 0.14
CA VAL A 72 -7.82 7.34 0.50
C VAL A 72 -6.54 6.57 0.20
N ALA A 73 -5.91 6.83 -0.95
CA ALA A 73 -4.64 6.20 -1.33
C ALA A 73 -3.52 6.55 -0.34
N GLU A 74 -3.41 7.81 0.08
CA GLU A 74 -2.43 8.24 1.08
C GLU A 74 -2.66 7.55 2.43
N PHE A 75 -3.91 7.42 2.87
CA PHE A 75 -4.26 6.65 4.06
C PHE A 75 -3.85 5.18 3.94
N VAL A 76 -4.12 4.52 2.81
CA VAL A 76 -3.72 3.13 2.58
C VAL A 76 -2.18 3.00 2.65
N ILE A 77 -1.44 3.95 2.10
CA ILE A 77 0.02 3.97 2.22
C ILE A 77 0.46 4.08 3.68
N ALA A 78 -0.19 4.93 4.48
CA ALA A 78 0.11 5.07 5.90
C ALA A 78 -0.16 3.77 6.69
N VAL A 79 -1.28 3.09 6.41
CA VAL A 79 -1.60 1.77 6.99
C VAL A 79 -0.52 0.75 6.62
N ARG A 80 -0.13 0.68 5.34
CA ARG A 80 0.91 -0.26 4.88
C ARG A 80 2.28 0.03 5.49
N ALA A 81 2.60 1.30 5.69
CA ALA A 81 3.83 1.69 6.37
C ALA A 81 3.82 1.25 7.84
N ALA A 82 2.70 1.42 8.56
CA ALA A 82 2.55 0.96 9.93
C ALA A 82 2.61 -0.58 10.04
N ASP A 83 1.97 -1.31 9.14
CA ASP A 83 2.04 -2.77 9.09
C ASP A 83 3.49 -3.26 8.85
N ALA A 84 4.18 -2.66 7.88
CA ALA A 84 5.57 -2.98 7.59
C ALA A 84 6.52 -2.66 8.74
N THR A 85 6.28 -1.59 9.50
CA THR A 85 7.11 -1.23 10.66
C THR A 85 6.90 -2.22 11.79
N LEU A 86 5.65 -2.60 12.08
CA LEU A 86 5.33 -3.62 13.09
C LEU A 86 5.94 -4.98 12.71
N LEU A 87 5.80 -5.41 11.46
CA LEU A 87 6.42 -6.64 10.96
C LEU A 87 7.95 -6.60 11.10
N SER A 88 8.57 -5.47 10.77
CA SER A 88 10.03 -5.30 10.88
C SER A 88 10.49 -5.38 12.34
N MET A 89 9.73 -4.79 13.28
CA MET A 89 10.01 -4.89 14.71
C MET A 89 9.88 -6.32 15.20
N SER A 90 8.82 -7.06 14.83
CA SER A 90 8.67 -8.48 15.16
C SER A 90 9.83 -9.32 14.67
N LEU A 91 10.18 -9.17 13.39
CA LEU A 91 11.24 -9.97 12.76
C LEU A 91 12.61 -9.64 13.37
N THR A 92 12.88 -8.37 13.68
CA THR A 92 14.10 -7.95 14.37
C THR A 92 14.15 -8.49 15.79
N GLY A 93 13.05 -8.35 16.56
CA GLY A 93 12.98 -8.86 17.93
C GLY A 93 13.18 -10.37 18.00
N LEU A 94 12.44 -11.13 17.20
CA LEU A 94 12.55 -12.59 17.14
C LEU A 94 13.90 -13.08 16.62
N SER A 95 14.49 -12.41 15.63
CA SER A 95 15.82 -12.80 15.13
C SER A 95 16.90 -12.55 16.18
N LEU A 96 16.83 -11.45 16.93
CA LEU A 96 17.77 -11.19 18.04
C LEU A 96 17.62 -12.22 19.16
N VAL A 97 16.39 -12.59 19.51
CA VAL A 97 16.13 -13.68 20.48
C VAL A 97 16.72 -14.99 19.96
N GLY A 98 16.39 -15.42 18.74
CA GLY A 98 16.86 -16.68 18.19
C GLY A 98 18.38 -16.76 18.03
N VAL A 99 19.02 -15.70 17.52
CA VAL A 99 20.49 -15.61 17.43
C VAL A 99 21.09 -15.58 18.82
N GLY A 100 20.49 -14.85 19.77
CA GLY A 100 20.94 -14.79 21.15
C GLY A 100 20.93 -16.16 21.83
N THR A 101 19.84 -16.93 21.65
CA THR A 101 19.74 -18.31 22.13
C THR A 101 20.80 -19.21 21.51
N ALA A 102 21.09 -19.08 20.21
CA ALA A 102 22.16 -19.83 19.57
C ALA A 102 23.56 -19.45 20.10
N CYS A 103 23.80 -18.16 20.39
CA CYS A 103 25.04 -17.71 21.01
C CYS A 103 25.23 -18.28 22.43
N CYS A 104 24.16 -18.53 23.19
CA CYS A 104 24.24 -19.19 24.50
C CYS A 104 24.77 -20.62 24.42
N LEU A 105 24.65 -21.31 23.27
CA LEU A 105 25.20 -22.66 23.06
C LEU A 105 26.72 -22.67 22.88
N ALA A 106 27.35 -21.51 22.69
CA ALA A 106 28.79 -21.37 22.52
C ALA A 106 29.37 -20.56 23.68
N PRO A 107 30.16 -21.17 24.60
CA PRO A 107 30.65 -20.48 25.80
C PRO A 107 31.35 -19.14 25.53
N PRO A 108 32.21 -18.98 24.49
CA PRO A 108 32.84 -17.69 24.18
C PRO A 108 31.85 -16.56 23.82
N CYS A 109 30.64 -16.90 23.39
CA CYS A 109 29.62 -15.98 22.92
C CYS A 109 28.43 -15.84 23.89
N ALA A 110 28.40 -16.57 25.01
CA ALA A 110 27.22 -16.66 25.86
C ALA A 110 26.79 -15.30 26.45
N ALA A 111 27.74 -14.46 26.85
CA ALA A 111 27.45 -13.11 27.34
C ALA A 111 26.77 -12.23 26.26
N LEU A 112 27.25 -12.30 25.02
CA LEU A 112 26.62 -11.62 23.87
C LEU A 112 25.21 -12.17 23.64
N GLY A 113 25.03 -13.49 23.76
CA GLY A 113 23.73 -14.14 23.59
C GLY A 113 22.66 -13.56 24.52
N LYS A 114 22.97 -13.44 25.81
CA LYS A 114 22.04 -12.87 26.81
C LYS A 114 21.66 -11.42 26.48
N THR A 115 22.62 -10.60 26.07
CA THR A 115 22.35 -9.20 25.66
C THR A 115 21.46 -9.13 24.41
N LEU A 116 21.66 -10.03 23.44
CA LEU A 116 20.83 -10.09 22.24
C LEU A 116 19.39 -10.51 22.57
N ILE A 117 19.20 -11.49 23.46
CA ILE A 117 17.86 -11.92 23.91
C ILE A 117 17.14 -10.75 24.62
N GLU A 118 17.81 -10.10 25.57
CA GLU A 118 17.24 -8.96 26.30
C GLU A 118 16.85 -7.81 25.36
N THR A 119 17.72 -7.50 24.39
CA THR A 119 17.45 -6.47 23.37
C THR A 119 16.27 -6.85 22.48
N GLY A 120 16.21 -8.12 22.03
CA GLY A 120 15.13 -8.64 21.22
C GLY A 120 13.78 -8.55 21.94
N LYS A 121 13.74 -8.97 23.21
CA LYS A 121 12.57 -8.82 24.09
C LYS A 121 12.15 -7.36 24.24
N GLY A 122 13.11 -6.44 24.44
CA GLY A 122 12.83 -5.01 24.53
C GLY A 122 12.22 -4.41 23.25
N ILE A 123 12.62 -4.90 22.07
CA ILE A 123 12.03 -4.49 20.79
C ILE A 123 10.59 -4.99 20.66
N LEU A 124 10.32 -6.25 21.01
CA LEU A 124 8.97 -6.82 20.99
C LEU A 124 8.03 -6.10 21.97
N ALA A 125 8.51 -5.71 23.14
CA ALA A 125 7.72 -4.92 24.08
C ALA A 125 7.35 -3.53 23.53
N ARG A 126 8.31 -2.86 22.85
CA ARG A 126 8.04 -1.55 22.20
C ARG A 126 7.10 -1.67 21.01
N GLN A 127 7.11 -2.81 20.33
CA GLN A 127 6.23 -3.05 19.20
C GLN A 127 4.76 -2.87 19.63
N ASP A 128 4.37 -3.40 20.79
CA ASP A 128 3.00 -3.27 21.29
C ASP A 128 2.57 -1.82 21.51
N ASP A 129 3.47 -0.99 22.04
CA ASP A 129 3.21 0.44 22.25
C ASP A 129 3.05 1.17 20.91
N VAL A 130 3.91 0.85 19.95
CA VAL A 130 3.81 1.40 18.58
C VAL A 130 2.52 0.95 17.92
N ALA A 131 2.13 -0.31 18.11
CA ALA A 131 0.92 -0.87 17.54
C ALA A 131 -0.31 -0.12 18.09
N ARG A 132 -0.46 -0.02 19.42
CA ARG A 132 -1.55 0.76 20.05
C ARG A 132 -1.59 2.22 19.61
N ALA A 133 -0.43 2.86 19.45
CA ALA A 133 -0.36 4.22 18.95
C ALA A 133 -0.81 4.33 17.48
N ALA A 134 -0.39 3.38 16.63
CA ALA A 134 -0.78 3.31 15.23
C ALA A 134 -2.29 3.06 15.06
N GLU A 135 -2.88 2.13 15.81
CA GLU A 135 -4.33 1.87 15.80
C GLU A 135 -5.12 3.14 16.11
N LYS A 136 -4.75 3.86 17.18
CA LYS A 136 -5.42 5.10 17.55
C LYS A 136 -5.28 6.18 16.48
N ALA A 137 -4.08 6.36 15.94
CA ALA A 137 -3.81 7.39 14.93
C ALA A 137 -4.51 7.08 13.60
N LEU A 138 -4.43 5.84 13.14
CA LEU A 138 -5.06 5.41 11.89
C LEU A 138 -6.59 5.39 12.02
N SER A 139 -7.14 5.01 13.18
CA SER A 139 -8.60 5.06 13.39
C SER A 139 -9.10 6.50 13.34
N ALA A 140 -8.40 7.44 13.98
CA ALA A 140 -8.73 8.85 13.91
C ALA A 140 -8.59 9.42 12.48
N ALA A 141 -7.59 8.96 11.72
CA ALA A 141 -7.43 9.34 10.32
C ALA A 141 -8.56 8.78 9.44
N GLN A 142 -8.95 7.52 9.67
CA GLN A 142 -10.06 6.87 8.98
C GLN A 142 -11.39 7.60 9.20
N ASP A 143 -11.66 8.04 10.43
CA ASP A 143 -12.85 8.83 10.75
C ASP A 143 -12.86 10.21 10.05
N ALA A 144 -11.68 10.77 9.78
CA ALA A 144 -11.54 12.07 9.11
C ALA A 144 -11.56 11.98 7.57
N LEU A 145 -11.35 10.79 6.99
CA LEU A 145 -11.22 10.58 5.55
C LEU A 145 -12.36 11.18 4.70
N PRO A 146 -13.65 10.99 5.04
CA PRO A 146 -14.74 11.55 4.24
C PRO A 146 -14.69 13.07 4.17
N ALA A 147 -14.33 13.72 5.29
CA ALA A 147 -14.22 15.17 5.36
C ALA A 147 -13.01 15.68 4.57
N LEU A 148 -11.85 15.04 4.70
CA LEU A 148 -10.63 15.39 3.95
C LEU A 148 -10.83 15.23 2.44
N SER A 149 -11.40 14.10 2.03
CA SER A 149 -11.73 13.80 0.63
C SER A 149 -12.68 14.84 0.04
N GLN A 150 -13.71 15.23 0.80
CA GLN A 150 -14.65 16.26 0.38
C GLN A 150 -14.00 17.65 0.26
N VAL A 151 -13.07 18.01 1.15
CA VAL A 151 -12.32 19.27 1.06
C VAL A 151 -11.47 19.31 -0.21
N GLN A 152 -10.76 18.23 -0.50
CA GLN A 152 -9.90 18.13 -1.68
C GLN A 152 -10.69 18.13 -3.00
N ALA A 153 -11.79 17.38 -3.02
CA ALA A 153 -12.74 17.41 -4.13
C ALA A 153 -13.25 18.83 -4.40
N GLN A 154 -13.65 19.56 -3.35
CA GLN A 154 -14.14 20.93 -3.49
C GLN A 154 -13.05 21.88 -3.99
N ALA A 155 -11.79 21.71 -3.57
CA ALA A 155 -10.68 22.51 -4.09
C ALA A 155 -10.56 22.33 -5.62
N VAL A 156 -10.59 21.09 -6.11
CA VAL A 156 -10.55 20.78 -7.54
C VAL A 156 -11.76 21.30 -8.30
N ILE A 157 -12.97 21.18 -7.74
CA ILE A 157 -14.20 21.73 -8.35
C ILE A 157 -14.09 23.25 -8.51
N ARG A 158 -13.62 23.96 -7.47
CA ARG A 158 -13.48 25.42 -7.49
C ARG A 158 -12.41 25.87 -8.48
N GLU A 159 -11.29 25.17 -8.55
CA GLU A 159 -10.22 25.46 -9.49
C GLU A 159 -10.67 25.30 -10.95
N ASN A 160 -11.53 24.31 -11.21
CA ASN A 160 -12.02 24.03 -12.56
C ASN A 160 -13.34 24.75 -12.91
N ALA A 161 -13.99 25.43 -11.97
CA ALA A 161 -15.24 26.16 -12.21
C ALA A 161 -15.18 27.16 -13.40
N PRO A 162 -14.09 27.93 -13.61
CA PRO A 162 -13.98 28.84 -14.76
C PRO A 162 -14.07 28.13 -16.12
N SER A 163 -13.70 26.84 -16.21
CA SER A 163 -13.81 26.06 -17.45
C SER A 163 -15.26 25.73 -17.86
N LEU A 164 -16.21 25.95 -16.94
CA LEU A 164 -17.64 25.67 -17.12
C LEU A 164 -18.46 26.92 -17.45
N ASP A 165 -17.82 28.07 -17.69
CA ASP A 165 -18.47 29.38 -17.86
C ASP A 165 -19.41 29.73 -16.68
N GLY A 166 -19.05 29.40 -15.43
CA GLY A 166 -19.88 29.69 -14.26
C GLY A 166 -19.32 29.25 -12.90
N GLU A 167 -20.16 29.32 -11.88
CA GLU A 167 -19.86 28.76 -10.55
C GLU A 167 -20.24 27.27 -10.52
N ALA A 168 -19.36 26.46 -9.92
CA ALA A 168 -19.58 25.03 -9.76
C ALA A 168 -19.64 24.66 -8.28
N ALA A 169 -20.62 23.84 -7.92
CA ALA A 169 -20.73 23.20 -6.62
C ALA A 169 -20.91 21.71 -6.86
N GLY A 170 -20.29 20.91 -6.00
CA GLY A 170 -20.40 19.46 -6.05
C GLY A 170 -20.18 18.83 -4.68
N TYR A 171 -20.55 17.57 -4.59
CA TYR A 171 -20.46 16.77 -3.39
C TYR A 171 -19.88 15.41 -3.78
N ILE A 172 -18.96 14.92 -2.95
CA ILE A 172 -18.39 13.59 -3.07
C ILE A 172 -18.68 12.83 -1.79
N GLU A 173 -19.00 11.55 -1.96
CA GLU A 173 -19.25 10.61 -0.90
C GLU A 173 -18.32 9.42 -1.09
N LEU A 174 -17.58 9.07 -0.04
CA LEU A 174 -16.80 7.84 -0.03
C LEU A 174 -17.74 6.68 0.24
N VAL A 175 -17.59 5.59 -0.51
CA VAL A 175 -18.38 4.38 -0.34
C VAL A 175 -17.42 3.19 -0.15
N PRO A 176 -17.51 2.45 0.97
CA PRO A 176 -18.43 2.66 2.10
C PRO A 176 -18.13 3.94 2.90
N GLU A 177 -19.17 4.52 3.53
CA GLU A 177 -19.05 5.73 4.35
C GLU A 177 -18.17 5.50 5.59
N GLN A 178 -18.23 4.28 6.14
CA GLN A 178 -17.44 3.85 7.29
C GLN A 178 -16.52 2.70 6.85
N GLY A 179 -15.23 2.83 7.16
CA GLY A 179 -14.28 1.74 6.99
C GLY A 179 -14.44 0.67 8.07
N GLU A 180 -13.80 -0.48 7.85
CA GLU A 180 -13.73 -1.54 8.86
C GLU A 180 -12.90 -1.09 10.07
N PRO A 181 -13.22 -1.55 11.29
CA PRO A 181 -12.42 -1.25 12.47
C PRO A 181 -10.99 -1.74 12.28
N ILE A 182 -10.02 -0.88 12.57
CA ILE A 182 -8.61 -1.25 12.54
C ILE A 182 -8.33 -2.11 13.76
N SER A 183 -7.95 -3.37 13.54
CA SER A 183 -7.58 -4.31 14.59
C SER A 183 -6.14 -4.76 14.43
N ILE A 184 -5.42 -4.84 15.55
CA ILE A 184 -4.07 -5.42 15.60
C ILE A 184 -4.18 -6.85 16.13
N GLY A 185 -3.46 -7.76 15.48
CA GLY A 185 -3.37 -9.16 15.93
C GLY A 185 -2.64 -9.30 17.26
N ASP A 186 -2.90 -10.40 17.96
CA ASP A 186 -2.21 -10.71 19.21
C ASP A 186 -0.74 -11.07 18.95
N ALA A 187 0.17 -10.47 19.73
CA ALA A 187 1.61 -10.70 19.68
C ALA A 187 2.12 -11.53 20.87
N ALA A 188 1.22 -12.04 21.73
CA ALA A 188 1.58 -12.79 22.94
C ALA A 188 2.56 -13.94 22.67
N ALA A 189 2.37 -14.71 21.59
CA ALA A 189 3.24 -15.83 21.25
C ALA A 189 4.72 -15.41 21.03
N ALA A 190 4.98 -14.22 20.49
CA ALA A 190 6.34 -13.73 20.28
C ALA A 190 6.98 -13.29 21.61
N GLN A 191 6.19 -12.71 22.51
CA GLN A 191 6.64 -12.34 23.86
C GLN A 191 6.92 -13.57 24.71
N ASP A 192 6.01 -14.55 24.71
CA ASP A 192 6.17 -15.81 25.42
C ASP A 192 7.46 -16.54 24.99
N ALA A 193 7.76 -16.55 23.68
CA ALA A 193 8.98 -17.13 23.16
C ALA A 193 10.24 -16.38 23.63
N ALA A 194 10.21 -15.05 23.67
CA ALA A 194 11.30 -14.23 24.17
C ALA A 194 11.51 -14.39 25.68
N ASP A 195 10.44 -14.51 26.44
CA ASP A 195 10.46 -14.76 27.87
C ASP A 195 11.06 -16.12 28.20
N ALA A 196 10.60 -17.18 27.53
CA ALA A 196 11.17 -18.51 27.68
C ALA A 196 12.65 -18.56 27.32
N ALA A 197 13.06 -17.89 26.24
CA ALA A 197 14.47 -17.81 25.85
C ALA A 197 15.33 -17.09 26.89
N GLN A 198 14.81 -16.00 27.48
CA GLN A 198 15.52 -15.25 28.52
C GLN A 198 15.67 -16.09 29.79
N GLU A 199 14.59 -16.74 30.24
CA GLU A 199 14.58 -17.58 31.44
C GLU A 199 15.54 -18.77 31.33
N GLN A 200 15.59 -19.42 30.16
CA GLN A 200 16.46 -20.59 29.93
C GLN A 200 17.90 -20.23 29.57
N SER A 201 18.21 -18.96 29.29
CA SER A 201 19.52 -18.56 28.75
C SER A 201 20.70 -18.90 29.66
N ASP A 202 20.52 -18.82 30.99
CA ASP A 202 21.55 -19.16 31.97
C ASP A 202 21.79 -20.67 32.02
N GLU A 203 20.72 -21.48 32.00
CA GLU A 203 20.79 -22.93 31.99
C GLU A 203 21.46 -23.46 30.72
N ILE A 204 21.09 -22.89 29.56
CA ILE A 204 21.70 -23.23 28.26
C ILE A 204 23.19 -22.92 28.27
N ALA A 205 23.59 -21.75 28.78
CA ALA A 205 24.99 -21.36 28.85
C ALA A 205 25.81 -22.26 29.78
N SER A 206 25.26 -22.61 30.95
CA SER A 206 25.90 -23.54 31.89
C SER A 206 26.09 -24.92 31.29
N ALA A 207 25.04 -25.47 30.66
CA ALA A 207 25.10 -26.77 30.00
C ALA A 207 26.09 -26.77 28.83
N ALA A 208 26.22 -25.67 28.09
CA ALA A 208 27.20 -25.53 27.02
C ALA A 208 28.64 -25.48 27.54
N GLU A 209 28.88 -24.83 28.69
CA GLU A 209 30.20 -24.78 29.34
C GLU A 209 30.61 -26.17 29.84
N GLU A 210 29.72 -26.88 30.53
CA GLU A 210 29.94 -28.26 30.96
C GLU A 210 30.23 -29.20 29.78
N ALA A 211 29.46 -29.08 28.69
CA ALA A 211 29.67 -29.87 27.48
C ALA A 211 31.00 -29.56 26.81
N GLN A 212 31.44 -28.29 26.80
CA GLN A 212 32.73 -27.91 26.23
C GLN A 212 33.88 -28.46 27.09
N GLN A 213 33.79 -28.36 28.41
CA GLN A 213 34.81 -28.91 29.32
C GLN A 213 34.95 -30.44 29.14
N ALA A 214 33.84 -31.17 29.07
CA ALA A 214 33.86 -32.61 28.82
C ALA A 214 34.49 -32.97 27.45
N ARG A 215 34.29 -32.12 26.43
CA ARG A 215 34.92 -32.28 25.11
C ARG A 215 36.41 -32.02 25.15
N ASP A 216 36.84 -30.99 25.86
CA ASP A 216 38.26 -30.63 25.98
C ASP A 216 39.02 -31.74 26.75
N GLU A 217 38.44 -32.27 27.83
CA GLU A 217 39.00 -33.43 28.56
C GLU A 217 39.10 -34.70 27.69
N ALA A 218 38.06 -34.98 26.89
CA ALA A 218 38.08 -36.11 25.96
C ALA A 218 39.11 -35.92 24.85
N GLN A 219 39.26 -34.70 24.33
CA GLN A 219 40.24 -34.35 23.32
C GLN A 219 41.67 -34.50 23.87
N GLU A 220 41.95 -34.02 25.09
CA GLU A 220 43.24 -34.23 25.76
C GLU A 220 43.56 -35.72 25.95
N ALA A 221 42.56 -36.54 26.30
CA ALA A 221 42.75 -37.99 26.41
C ALA A 221 43.06 -38.65 25.05
N LEU A 222 42.36 -38.24 23.99
CA LEU A 222 42.62 -38.70 22.63
C LEU A 222 44.00 -38.27 22.12
N GLU A 223 44.41 -37.04 22.39
CA GLU A 223 45.74 -36.53 22.04
C GLU A 223 46.84 -37.28 22.77
N ARG A 224 46.68 -37.53 24.08
CA ARG A 224 47.64 -38.37 24.83
C ARG A 224 47.74 -39.78 24.26
N GLY A 225 46.61 -40.40 23.92
CA GLY A 225 46.58 -41.70 23.26
C GLY A 225 47.28 -41.68 21.91
N PHE A 226 46.98 -40.68 21.08
CA PHE A 226 47.63 -40.48 19.78
C PHE A 226 49.14 -40.31 19.92
N MET A 227 49.62 -39.49 20.86
CA MET A 227 51.05 -39.28 21.08
C MET A 227 51.78 -40.58 21.46
N HIS A 228 51.20 -41.38 22.35
CA HIS A 228 51.79 -42.66 22.78
C HIS A 228 51.71 -43.75 21.70
N ASP A 229 50.69 -43.72 20.84
CA ASP A 229 50.57 -44.71 19.76
C ASP A 229 51.40 -44.31 18.55
N CYS A 230 51.20 -43.12 17.98
CA CYS A 230 51.71 -42.76 16.66
C CYS A 230 52.32 -41.34 16.57
N GLY A 231 52.18 -40.49 17.58
CA GLY A 231 52.49 -39.07 17.47
C GLY A 231 53.89 -38.65 17.91
N ASP A 232 54.62 -39.51 18.63
CA ASP A 232 55.94 -39.19 19.20
C ASP A 232 57.09 -40.04 18.62
N PRO A 233 57.60 -39.71 17.41
CA PRO A 233 58.62 -40.52 16.74
C PRO A 233 59.99 -40.53 17.44
N GLU A 234 60.28 -39.56 18.31
CA GLU A 234 61.53 -39.50 19.09
C GLU A 234 61.39 -40.15 20.48
N GLY A 235 60.16 -40.42 20.92
CA GLY A 235 59.83 -41.03 22.20
C GLY A 235 59.30 -42.48 22.10
N TYR A 236 58.74 -42.98 23.22
CA TYR A 236 58.21 -44.34 23.30
C TYR A 236 56.83 -44.43 22.62
N CYS A 237 56.82 -44.77 21.33
CA CYS A 237 55.60 -44.96 20.54
C CYS A 237 55.64 -46.22 19.65
N MET A 238 54.57 -46.53 18.90
CA MET A 238 54.56 -47.67 17.96
C MET A 238 55.69 -47.59 16.93
N TYR A 239 56.11 -46.40 16.50
CA TYR A 239 57.21 -46.26 15.55
C TYR A 239 58.52 -46.77 16.15
N GLU A 240 58.85 -46.36 17.38
CA GLU A 240 60.03 -46.88 18.10
C GLU A 240 59.96 -48.41 18.27
N ARG A 241 58.80 -48.93 18.68
CA ARG A 241 58.64 -50.37 18.86
C ARG A 241 58.71 -51.13 17.54
N ALA A 242 58.18 -50.57 16.46
CA ALA A 242 58.23 -51.17 15.14
C ALA A 242 59.67 -51.20 14.62
N ASP A 243 60.44 -50.13 14.81
CA ASP A 243 61.86 -50.05 14.44
C ASP A 243 62.70 -51.06 15.25
N ALA A 244 62.48 -51.13 16.56
CA ALA A 244 63.13 -52.10 17.44
C ALA A 244 62.79 -53.56 17.08
N LEU A 245 61.56 -53.85 16.65
CA LEU A 245 61.13 -55.19 16.24
C LEU A 245 61.62 -55.55 14.82
N ALA A 246 61.69 -54.58 13.91
CA ALA A 246 62.15 -54.78 12.53
C ALA A 246 63.68 -54.90 12.43
N GLY A 247 64.43 -54.44 13.44
CA GLY A 247 65.89 -54.50 13.48
C GLY A 247 66.56 -53.63 12.41
N MET A 248 65.84 -52.64 11.87
CA MET A 248 66.33 -51.71 10.87
C MET A 248 66.64 -50.37 11.55
N PRO A 249 67.76 -49.71 11.23
CA PRO A 249 68.04 -48.38 11.76
C PRO A 249 67.11 -47.35 11.11
N SER A 250 66.60 -46.43 11.93
CA SER A 250 65.63 -45.38 11.58
C SER A 250 65.99 -44.48 10.37
N GLU A 251 67.23 -44.53 9.88
CA GLU A 251 67.72 -43.78 8.71
C GLU A 251 67.32 -44.39 7.34
N LEU A 252 66.71 -45.59 7.30
CA LEU A 252 66.37 -46.34 6.08
C LEU A 252 64.86 -46.42 5.75
N ASN A 253 64.00 -45.80 6.57
CA ASN A 253 62.55 -45.69 6.34
C ASN A 253 62.14 -44.31 5.83
#